data_AF-A0A2E7DR25-F1
#
_entry.id   AF-A0A2E7DR25-F1
#
_cell.length_a   1.000
_cell.length_b   1.000
_cell.length_c   1.000
_cell.angle_alpha   90.00
_cell.angle_beta   90.00
_cell.angle_gamma   90.00
#
_symmetry.space_group_name_H-M   'P 1'
#
loop_
_entity.id
_entity.type
_entity.pdbx_description
1 polymer ?
#
loop_
_entity_poly.entity_id
_entity_poly.type
_entity_poly.pdbx_seq_one_letter_code
_entity_poly.pdbx_strand_id
1 'polypeptide(L)'
;MNIDLVANIAQIVESFVLIASLFYLSLQIKQSNKITKSQTRRTLLKMDIDDIAIGRENPNIIRLWTKEELTPEEKISFAHHLLITMRQREYEWQELQNEAVDPSVFDTYAKILNVHLGAPRSRSWWQEFKEMYNAGFVNFVDSKIKDQPLTQYFQKYEAY
;
A
#
# COMPACT_ATOMS: atom_id res chain seq x y z
N MET A 1 9.88 60.87 24.09
CA MET A 1 9.95 59.64 23.29
C MET A 1 8.70 59.61 22.42
N ASN A 2 8.85 59.56 21.10
CA ASN A 2 7.70 59.58 20.19
C ASN A 2 7.08 58.17 20.18
N ILE A 3 5.93 58.01 20.83
CA ILE A 3 5.22 56.72 20.98
C ILE A 3 4.91 56.12 19.61
N ASP A 4 4.63 56.96 18.60
CA ASP A 4 4.33 56.53 17.24
C ASP A 4 5.55 55.90 16.56
N LEU A 5 6.77 56.40 16.84
CA LEU A 5 8.00 55.80 16.32
C LEU A 5 8.22 54.40 16.90
N VAL A 6 7.96 54.22 18.19
CA VAL A 6 8.08 52.91 18.86
C VAL A 6 7.03 51.94 18.33
N ALA A 7 5.79 52.39 18.13
CA ALA A 7 4.72 51.59 17.56
C ALA A 7 5.04 51.13 16.12
N ASN A 8 5.54 52.04 15.28
CA ASN A 8 5.93 51.72 13.91
C ASN A 8 7.07 50.71 13.85
N ILE A 9 8.09 50.85 14.72
CA ILE A 9 9.19 49.87 14.81
C ILE A 9 8.66 48.51 15.28
N ALA A 10 7.77 48.50 16.27
CA ALA A 10 7.16 47.26 16.77
C ALA A 10 6.37 46.53 15.68
N GLN A 11 5.58 47.24 14.86
CA GLN A 11 4.84 46.66 13.75
C GLN A 11 5.76 46.07 12.66
N ILE A 12 6.88 46.74 12.37
CA ILE A 12 7.87 46.22 11.43
C ILE A 12 8.49 44.93 11.98
N VAL A 13 8.91 44.93 13.25
CA VAL A 13 9.47 43.74 13.90
C VAL A 13 8.46 42.60 13.94
N GLU A 14 7.20 42.87 14.31
CA GLU A 14 6.12 41.89 14.31
C GLU A 14 5.92 41.27 12.92
N SER A 15 5.92 42.10 11.88
CA SER A 15 5.82 41.63 10.49
C SER A 15 6.98 40.70 10.12
N PHE A 16 8.21 41.03 10.52
CA PHE A 16 9.37 40.16 10.31
C PHE A 16 9.27 38.85 11.09
N VAL A 17 8.80 38.88 12.34
CA VAL A 17 8.59 37.68 13.15
C VAL A 17 7.55 36.77 12.50
N LEU A 18 6.42 37.33 12.03
CA LEU A 18 5.39 36.56 11.34
C LEU A 18 5.93 35.89 10.08
N ILE A 19 6.70 36.60 9.26
CA ILE A 19 7.33 36.03 8.05
C ILE A 19 8.30 34.91 8.42
N ALA A 20 9.15 35.11 9.44
CA ALA A 20 10.08 34.10 9.91
C ALA A 20 9.36 32.86 10.45
N SER A 21 8.25 33.05 11.18
CA SER A 21 7.41 31.96 11.68
C SER A 21 6.77 31.15 10.54
N LEU A 22 6.24 31.81 9.50
CA LEU A 22 5.69 31.12 8.33
C LEU A 22 6.77 30.34 7.57
N PHE A 23 7.97 30.90 7.45
CA PHE A 23 9.10 30.22 6.83
C PHE A 23 9.50 28.97 7.63
N TYR A 24 9.63 29.10 8.95
CA TYR A 24 9.91 27.98 9.84
C TYR A 24 8.83 26.89 9.75
N LEU A 25 7.55 27.26 9.76
CA LEU A 25 6.44 26.33 9.62
C LEU A 25 6.50 25.58 8.27
N SER A 26 6.82 26.26 7.18
CA SER A 26 7.00 25.64 5.87
C SER A 26 8.11 24.58 5.88
N LEU A 27 9.24 24.88 6.52
CA LEU A 27 10.32 23.91 6.71
C LEU A 27 9.89 22.73 7.60
N GLN A 28 9.17 23.00 8.68
CA GLN A 28 8.65 21.98 9.59
C GLN A 28 7.69 21.01 8.87
N ILE A 29 6.78 21.53 8.05
CA ILE A 29 5.85 20.71 7.25
C ILE A 29 6.62 19.83 6.26
N LYS A 30 7.63 20.39 5.57
CA LYS A 30 8.46 19.60 4.64
C LYS A 30 9.19 18.45 5.36
N GLN A 31 9.73 18.70 6.55
CA GLN A 31 10.39 17.66 7.34
C GLN A 31 9.39 16.61 7.84
N SER A 32 8.24 17.05 8.35
CA SER A 32 7.15 16.16 8.78
C SER A 32 6.73 15.23 7.64
N ASN A 33 6.47 15.79 6.45
CA ASN A 33 6.09 15.02 5.27
C ASN A 33 7.16 13.99 4.89
N LYS A 34 8.44 14.36 4.96
CA LYS A 34 9.55 13.43 4.68
C LYS A 34 9.58 12.26 5.69
N ILE A 35 9.33 12.54 6.97
CA ILE A 35 9.27 11.51 8.02
C ILE A 35 8.09 10.58 7.78
N THR A 36 6.89 11.13 7.53
CA THR A 36 5.69 10.34 7.25
C THR A 36 5.90 9.42 6.05
N LYS A 37 6.40 9.93 4.92
CA LYS A 37 6.71 9.10 3.73
C LYS A 37 7.71 7.99 4.06
N SER A 38 8.73 8.29 4.88
CA SER A 38 9.69 7.27 5.30
C SER A 38 9.07 6.22 6.22
N GLN A 39 8.12 6.59 7.08
CA GLN A 39 7.38 5.65 7.94
C GLN A 39 6.47 4.76 7.11
N THR A 40 5.68 5.33 6.19
CA THR A 40 4.85 4.56 5.24
C THR A 40 5.70 3.53 4.50
N ARG A 41 6.85 3.93 3.93
CA ARG A 41 7.74 2.97 3.23
C ARG A 41 8.22 1.83 4.14
N ARG A 42 8.51 2.09 5.41
CA ARG A 42 8.91 1.04 6.38
C ARG A 42 7.73 0.11 6.68
N THR A 43 6.53 0.63 6.82
CA THR A 43 5.31 -0.17 7.01
C THR A 43 5.07 -1.09 5.82
N LEU A 44 5.13 -0.57 4.60
CA LEU A 44 4.97 -1.37 3.38
C LEU A 44 6.01 -2.49 3.27
N LEU A 45 7.28 -2.17 3.52
CA LEU A 45 8.35 -3.18 3.53
C LEU A 45 8.10 -4.25 4.60
N LYS A 46 7.65 -3.85 5.79
CA LYS A 46 7.32 -4.81 6.86
C LYS A 46 6.17 -5.72 6.47
N MET A 47 5.10 -5.18 5.89
CA MET A 47 3.94 -5.97 5.44
C MET A 47 4.35 -7.01 4.39
N ASP A 48 5.21 -6.64 3.44
CA ASP A 48 5.74 -7.57 2.44
C ASP A 48 6.63 -8.66 3.05
N ILE A 49 7.50 -8.31 4.01
CA ILE A 49 8.32 -9.30 4.72
C ILE A 49 7.43 -10.27 5.51
N ASP A 50 6.39 -9.75 6.17
CA ASP A 50 5.45 -10.55 6.94
C ASP A 50 4.65 -11.49 6.00
N ASP A 51 4.24 -11.04 4.81
CA ASP A 51 3.57 -11.86 3.78
C ASP A 51 4.49 -13.00 3.28
N ILE A 52 5.75 -12.69 2.98
CA ILE A 52 6.77 -13.69 2.59
C ILE A 52 7.02 -14.69 3.73
N ALA A 53 7.02 -14.23 4.98
CA ALA A 53 7.24 -15.09 6.14
C ALA A 53 6.13 -16.14 6.30
N ILE A 54 4.88 -15.82 5.95
CA ILE A 54 3.78 -16.79 5.95
C ILE A 54 4.10 -17.98 5.04
N GLY A 55 4.60 -17.73 3.83
CA GLY A 55 4.99 -18.79 2.90
C GLY A 55 6.16 -19.63 3.41
N ARG A 56 7.12 -19.02 4.12
CA ARG A 56 8.23 -19.73 4.76
C ARG A 56 7.78 -20.61 5.93
N GLU A 57 6.90 -20.10 6.78
CA GLU A 57 6.46 -20.76 8.01
C GLU A 57 5.39 -21.82 7.75
N ASN A 58 4.58 -21.62 6.69
CA ASN A 58 3.59 -22.58 6.25
C ASN A 58 3.68 -22.79 4.72
N PRO A 59 4.68 -23.54 4.21
CA PRO A 59 4.85 -23.75 2.77
C PRO A 59 3.64 -24.37 2.07
N ASN A 60 2.79 -25.09 2.81
CA ASN A 60 1.58 -25.67 2.25
C ASN A 60 0.60 -24.60 1.74
N ILE A 61 0.62 -23.38 2.29
CA ILE A 61 -0.26 -22.29 1.81
C ILE A 61 0.05 -21.93 0.34
N ILE A 62 1.33 -21.95 -0.04
CA ILE A 62 1.79 -21.63 -1.39
C ILE A 62 1.31 -22.70 -2.39
N ARG A 63 1.32 -23.97 -1.97
CA ARG A 63 0.84 -25.10 -2.78
C ARG A 63 -0.65 -25.02 -3.09
N LEU A 64 -1.45 -24.28 -2.31
CA LEU A 64 -2.89 -24.16 -2.53
C LEU A 64 -3.24 -23.41 -3.82
N TRP A 65 -2.30 -22.72 -4.48
CA TRP A 65 -2.52 -22.14 -5.80
C TRP A 65 -2.53 -23.17 -6.93
N THR A 66 -1.75 -24.23 -6.82
CA THR A 66 -1.57 -25.25 -7.87
C THR A 66 -2.29 -26.55 -7.58
N LYS A 67 -2.58 -26.84 -6.30
CA LYS A 67 -3.29 -28.06 -5.90
C LYS A 67 -4.64 -28.20 -6.62
N GLU A 68 -4.87 -29.34 -7.27
CA GLU A 68 -6.07 -29.60 -8.08
C GLU A 68 -7.36 -29.44 -7.26
N GLU A 69 -7.45 -30.12 -6.13
CA GLU A 69 -8.61 -30.06 -5.22
C GLU A 69 -8.20 -29.62 -3.81
N LEU A 70 -9.00 -28.73 -3.23
CA LEU A 70 -8.82 -28.26 -1.85
C LEU A 70 -9.84 -28.91 -0.92
N THR A 71 -9.40 -29.37 0.25
CA THR A 71 -10.31 -29.74 1.35
C THR A 71 -11.08 -28.51 1.84
N PRO A 72 -12.18 -28.67 2.59
CA PRO A 72 -12.89 -27.53 3.18
C PRO A 72 -11.99 -26.61 4.01
N GLU A 73 -11.10 -27.17 4.83
CA GLU A 73 -10.15 -26.42 5.65
C GLU A 73 -9.13 -25.66 4.80
N GLU A 74 -8.64 -26.28 3.73
CA GLU A 74 -7.72 -25.63 2.79
C GLU A 74 -8.39 -24.49 2.03
N LYS A 75 -9.67 -24.63 1.66
CA LYS A 75 -10.43 -23.52 1.05
C LYS A 75 -10.53 -22.34 2.00
N ILE A 76 -10.82 -22.58 3.28
CA ILE A 76 -10.87 -21.54 4.32
C ILE A 76 -9.51 -20.87 4.44
N SER A 77 -8.43 -21.65 4.57
CA SER A 77 -7.07 -21.15 4.70
C SER A 77 -6.66 -20.29 3.49
N PHE A 78 -6.91 -20.79 2.28
CA PHE A 78 -6.65 -20.08 1.04
C PHE A 78 -7.43 -18.76 0.93
N ALA A 79 -8.73 -18.78 1.24
CA ALA A 79 -9.56 -17.59 1.21
C ALA A 79 -9.11 -16.54 2.24
N HIS A 80 -8.72 -16.95 3.45
CA HIS A 80 -8.22 -16.01 4.47
C HIS A 80 -6.85 -15.46 4.11
N HIS A 81 -5.99 -16.28 3.50
CA HIS A 81 -4.72 -15.79 3.00
C HIS A 81 -4.93 -14.73 1.90
N LEU A 82 -5.79 -14.99 0.91
CA LEU A 82 -6.17 -13.97 -0.09
C LEU A 82 -6.82 -12.72 0.54
N LEU A 83 -7.65 -12.89 1.58
CA LEU A 83 -8.25 -11.77 2.30
C LEU A 83 -7.17 -10.84 2.90
N ILE A 84 -6.19 -11.43 3.59
CA ILE A 84 -5.06 -10.70 4.20
C ILE A 84 -4.28 -9.99 3.11
N THR A 85 -3.85 -10.71 2.08
CA THR A 85 -3.04 -10.13 1.00
C THR A 85 -3.77 -9.00 0.29
N MET A 86 -5.05 -9.19 -0.06
CA MET A 86 -5.81 -8.14 -0.75
C MET A 86 -6.10 -6.94 0.15
N ARG A 87 -6.23 -7.13 1.47
CA ARG A 87 -6.32 -6.02 2.42
C ARG A 87 -5.03 -5.21 2.48
N GLN A 88 -3.88 -5.88 2.40
CA GLN A 88 -2.58 -5.20 2.29
C GLN A 88 -2.49 -4.38 1.00
N ARG A 89 -2.95 -4.92 -0.14
CA ARG A 89 -2.96 -4.18 -1.42
C ARG A 89 -3.93 -3.00 -1.43
N GLU A 90 -5.07 -3.13 -0.75
CA GLU A 90 -5.99 -2.00 -0.56
C GLU A 90 -5.33 -0.87 0.25
N TYR A 91 -4.61 -1.22 1.33
CA TYR A 91 -3.85 -0.25 2.11
C TYR A 91 -2.79 0.46 1.27
N GLU A 92 -1.98 -0.28 0.51
CA GLU A 92 -0.99 0.29 -0.43
C GLU A 92 -1.63 1.27 -1.42
N TRP A 93 -2.79 0.91 -1.98
CA TRP A 93 -3.52 1.75 -2.90
C TRP A 93 -4.05 3.02 -2.23
N GLN A 94 -4.51 2.95 -0.98
CA GLN A 94 -4.92 4.12 -0.20
C GLN A 94 -3.75 5.06 0.10
N GLU A 95 -2.58 4.51 0.45
CA GLU A 95 -1.36 5.31 0.67
C GLU A 95 -0.87 6.00 -0.61
N LEU A 96 -1.11 5.40 -1.79
CA LEU A 96 -0.93 6.08 -3.07
C LEU A 96 -1.90 7.25 -3.22
N GLN A 97 -3.19 7.07 -2.94
CA GLN A 97 -4.19 8.15 -3.06
C GLN A 97 -3.86 9.33 -2.13
N ASN A 98 -3.23 9.06 -0.99
CA ASN A 98 -2.80 10.06 -0.02
C ASN A 98 -1.44 10.71 -0.34
N GLU A 99 -0.85 10.43 -1.50
CA GLU A 99 0.49 10.89 -1.91
C GLU A 99 1.62 10.51 -0.92
N ALA A 100 1.37 9.52 -0.07
CA ALA A 100 2.32 9.02 0.92
C ALA A 100 3.35 8.06 0.29
N VAL A 101 3.04 7.53 -0.89
CA VAL A 101 3.90 6.63 -1.68
C VAL A 101 4.14 7.24 -3.06
N ASP A 102 5.38 7.10 -3.55
CA ASP A 102 5.72 7.49 -4.91
C ASP A 102 5.04 6.55 -5.93
N PRO A 103 4.38 7.07 -6.99
CA PRO A 103 3.74 6.23 -8.00
C PRO A 103 4.64 5.15 -8.59
N SER A 104 5.93 5.44 -8.81
CA SER A 104 6.90 4.47 -9.36
C SER A 104 7.17 3.31 -8.39
N VAL A 105 7.16 3.61 -7.09
CA VAL A 105 7.29 2.60 -6.02
C VAL A 105 6.02 1.76 -5.98
N PHE A 106 4.85 2.39 -6.00
CA PHE A 106 3.56 1.70 -6.02
C PHE A 106 3.41 0.78 -7.24
N ASP A 107 3.82 1.20 -8.43
CA ASP A 107 3.75 0.37 -9.64
C ASP A 107 4.54 -0.93 -9.53
N THR A 108 5.59 -0.94 -8.71
CA THR A 108 6.35 -2.17 -8.41
C THR A 108 5.55 -3.10 -7.51
N TYR A 109 4.95 -2.57 -6.44
CA TYR A 109 4.08 -3.35 -5.55
C TYR A 109 2.84 -3.87 -6.28
N ALA A 110 2.20 -3.05 -7.11
CA ALA A 110 1.01 -3.43 -7.88
C ALA A 110 1.24 -4.65 -8.80
N LYS A 111 2.48 -4.90 -9.25
CA LYS A 111 2.80 -6.11 -10.04
C LYS A 111 2.55 -7.40 -9.27
N ILE A 112 2.52 -7.38 -7.94
CA ILE A 112 2.26 -8.57 -7.14
C ILE A 112 0.80 -9.05 -7.27
N LEU A 113 -0.12 -8.19 -7.72
CA LEU A 113 -1.47 -8.62 -8.09
C LEU A 113 -1.43 -9.70 -9.16
N ASN A 114 -0.44 -9.64 -10.06
CA ASN A 114 -0.24 -10.63 -11.10
C ASN A 114 0.11 -12.02 -10.56
N VAL A 115 0.67 -12.07 -9.34
CA VAL A 115 1.00 -13.30 -8.64
C VAL A 115 -0.25 -13.79 -7.89
N HIS A 116 -0.79 -12.98 -6.98
CA HIS A 116 -1.89 -13.40 -6.12
C HIS A 116 -3.17 -13.71 -6.90
N LEU A 117 -3.55 -12.86 -7.85
CA LEU A 117 -4.70 -13.04 -8.74
C LEU A 117 -4.31 -13.62 -10.10
N GLY A 118 -3.16 -14.31 -10.15
CA GLY A 118 -2.63 -14.91 -11.37
C GLY A 118 -3.17 -16.30 -11.68
N ALA A 119 -4.00 -16.90 -10.83
CA ALA A 119 -4.54 -18.25 -11.04
C ALA A 119 -6.07 -18.21 -11.22
N PRO A 120 -6.68 -19.19 -11.92
CA PRO A 120 -8.14 -19.25 -12.09
C PRO A 120 -8.89 -19.20 -10.76
N ARG A 121 -8.42 -19.97 -9.77
CA ARG A 121 -9.03 -20.05 -8.43
C ARG A 121 -9.02 -18.72 -7.70
N SER A 122 -7.88 -18.01 -7.68
CA SER A 122 -7.79 -16.73 -6.99
C SER A 122 -8.55 -15.61 -7.70
N ARG A 123 -8.65 -15.65 -9.04
CA ARG A 123 -9.54 -14.74 -9.78
C ARG A 123 -11.02 -15.01 -9.50
N SER A 124 -11.43 -16.28 -9.42
CA SER A 124 -12.80 -16.65 -9.04
C SER A 124 -13.13 -16.11 -7.66
N TRP A 125 -12.23 -16.33 -6.70
CA TRP A 125 -12.36 -15.77 -5.35
C TRP A 125 -12.47 -14.24 -5.39
N TRP A 126 -11.64 -13.55 -6.18
CA TRP A 126 -11.74 -12.09 -6.29
C TRP A 126 -13.12 -11.64 -6.80
N GLN A 127 -13.68 -12.30 -7.81
CA GLN A 127 -15.01 -11.93 -8.31
C GLN A 127 -16.13 -12.11 -7.26
N GLU A 128 -16.01 -13.10 -6.38
CA GLU A 128 -16.98 -13.36 -5.32
C GLU A 128 -16.85 -12.38 -4.14
N PHE A 129 -15.63 -11.94 -3.82
CA PHE A 129 -15.33 -11.24 -2.57
C PHE A 129 -14.98 -9.75 -2.75
N LYS A 130 -14.80 -9.26 -3.99
CA LYS A 130 -14.36 -7.88 -4.25
C LYS A 130 -15.28 -6.80 -3.68
N GLU A 131 -16.56 -7.08 -3.48
CA GLU A 131 -17.53 -6.12 -2.93
C GLU A 131 -17.24 -5.72 -1.47
N MET A 132 -16.39 -6.47 -0.75
CA MET A 132 -15.95 -6.11 0.60
C MET A 132 -14.90 -5.00 0.65
N TYR A 133 -14.39 -4.58 -0.51
CA TYR A 133 -13.31 -3.61 -0.63
C TYR A 133 -13.82 -2.27 -1.17
N ASN A 134 -13.01 -1.22 -1.02
CA ASN A 134 -13.29 0.10 -1.57
C ASN A 134 -13.52 0.04 -3.09
N ALA A 135 -14.58 0.67 -3.58
CA ALA A 135 -14.94 0.64 -5.01
C ALA A 135 -13.84 1.17 -5.94
N GLY A 136 -13.07 2.18 -5.51
CA GLY A 136 -11.92 2.69 -6.26
C GLY A 136 -10.80 1.67 -6.37
N PHE A 137 -10.52 0.96 -5.28
CA PHE A 137 -9.57 -0.15 -5.28
C PHE A 137 -10.04 -1.31 -6.16
N VAL A 138 -11.33 -1.66 -6.11
CA VAL A 138 -11.91 -2.70 -6.98
C VAL A 138 -11.72 -2.36 -8.45
N ASN A 139 -12.04 -1.13 -8.85
CA ASN A 139 -11.85 -0.66 -10.22
C ASN A 139 -10.38 -0.71 -10.64
N PHE A 140 -9.47 -0.32 -9.73
CA PHE A 140 -8.04 -0.41 -9.97
C PHE A 140 -7.61 -1.87 -10.21
N VAL A 141 -7.96 -2.80 -9.33
CA VAL A 141 -7.60 -4.22 -9.48
C VAL A 141 -8.20 -4.80 -10.76
N ASP A 142 -9.50 -4.58 -11.02
CA ASP A 142 -10.18 -5.07 -12.21
C ASP A 142 -9.51 -4.54 -13.50
N SER A 143 -9.06 -3.27 -13.50
CA SER A 143 -8.31 -2.71 -14.64
C SER A 143 -6.95 -3.38 -14.86
N LYS A 144 -6.30 -3.89 -13.81
CA LYS A 144 -5.00 -4.57 -13.90
C LYS A 144 -5.13 -6.02 -14.34
N ILE A 145 -6.17 -6.73 -13.92
CA ILE A 145 -6.31 -8.16 -14.19
C ILE A 145 -7.05 -8.49 -15.50
N LYS A 146 -7.85 -7.56 -16.04
CA LYS A 146 -8.73 -7.79 -17.20
C LYS A 146 -8.02 -8.43 -18.39
N ASP A 147 -6.90 -7.85 -18.81
CA ASP A 147 -6.14 -8.31 -19.99
C ASP A 147 -4.87 -9.08 -19.59
N GLN A 148 -4.74 -9.39 -18.31
CA GLN A 148 -3.54 -9.99 -17.78
C GLN A 148 -3.62 -11.52 -17.92
N PRO A 149 -2.63 -12.19 -18.52
CA PRO A 149 -2.61 -13.65 -18.58
C PRO A 149 -2.44 -14.24 -17.17
N LEU A 150 -2.92 -15.48 -17.04
CA LEU A 150 -2.65 -16.28 -15.85
C LEU A 150 -1.14 -16.55 -15.73
N THR A 151 -0.65 -16.56 -14.50
CA THR A 151 0.76 -16.80 -14.20
C THR A 151 1.03 -18.27 -13.95
N GLN A 152 2.25 -18.70 -14.25
CA GLN A 152 2.80 -19.99 -13.83
C GLN A 152 3.74 -19.85 -12.62
N TYR A 153 3.65 -18.73 -11.88
CA TYR A 153 4.57 -18.40 -10.79
C TYR A 153 4.67 -19.52 -9.75
N PHE A 154 3.53 -20.06 -9.30
CA PHE A 154 3.49 -21.06 -8.24
C PHE A 154 4.02 -22.43 -8.68
N GLN A 155 3.83 -22.80 -9.95
CA GLN A 155 4.37 -24.03 -10.54
C GLN A 155 5.90 -24.04 -10.55
N LYS A 156 6.55 -22.87 -10.58
CA LYS A 156 8.01 -22.78 -10.52
C LYS A 156 8.57 -23.33 -9.21
N TYR A 157 7.85 -23.21 -8.10
CA TYR A 157 8.28 -23.76 -6.81
C TYR A 157 8.29 -25.29 -6.76
N GLU A 158 7.54 -25.94 -7.65
CA GLU A 158 7.56 -27.41 -7.76
C GLU A 158 8.78 -27.90 -8.57
N ALA A 159 9.47 -26.99 -9.27
CA ALA A 159 10.62 -27.28 -10.11
C ALA A 159 11.98 -26.94 -9.44
N TYR A 160 11.97 -26.32 -8.27
CA TYR A 160 13.16 -26.05 -7.44
C TYR A 160 13.36 -27.16 -6.41
#